data_AF-A0A963L557-F1
#
_entry.id   AF-A0A963L557-F1
#
_cell.length_a   1.000
_cell.length_b   1.000
_cell.length_c   1.000
_cell.angle_alpha   90.00
_cell.angle_beta   90.00
_cell.angle_gamma   90.00
#
_symmetry.space_group_name_H-M   'P 1'
#
loop_
_entity.id
_entity.type
_entity.pdbx_description
1 polymer ?
#
loop_
_entity_poly.entity_id
_entity_poly.type
_entity_poly.pdbx_seq_one_letter_code
_entity_poly.pdbx_strand_id
1 'polypeptide(L)'
;MTMRSLAGWGLGLGVILGLVLFNTWAFPRWLNTAYVDWYLASGSQIGLLTGVIALSWGDMNRHVGLISAHPLHFVGSNLQLVGLALLEIGTLVGSESAGLRRRTVLDVVLTSVIVAMVVLALIAWLVVVVPVQYFVYLVCGAPGRIFATADRRVAAVFVGRTQLRTKVLRAGDELPKGWWLASIASKPVTATGMFASLFFVLLNKLF
;
A
#
# COMPACT_ATOMS: atom_id res chain seq x y z
N MET A 1 -6.25 1.15 -27.37
CA MET A 1 -7.01 0.95 -26.11
C MET A 1 -8.36 0.37 -26.48
N THR A 2 -8.73 -0.81 -25.98
CA THR A 2 -10.00 -1.46 -26.34
C THR A 2 -11.16 -0.77 -25.64
N MET A 3 -12.38 -0.82 -26.21
CA MET A 3 -13.57 -0.21 -25.62
C MET A 3 -13.86 -0.70 -24.18
N ARG A 4 -13.52 -1.97 -23.89
CA ARG A 4 -13.56 -2.55 -22.53
C ARG A 4 -12.58 -1.87 -21.57
N SER A 5 -11.39 -1.50 -22.03
CA SER A 5 -10.38 -0.81 -21.22
C SER A 5 -10.81 0.62 -20.88
N LEU A 6 -11.45 1.33 -21.83
CA LEU A 6 -12.00 2.66 -21.58
C LEU A 6 -13.14 2.63 -20.56
N ALA A 7 -14.07 1.66 -20.70
CA ALA A 7 -15.15 1.48 -19.73
C ALA A 7 -14.62 1.17 -18.33
N GLY A 8 -13.62 0.29 -18.22
CA GLY A 8 -12.96 0.00 -16.95
C GLY A 8 -12.27 1.22 -16.34
N TRP A 9 -11.61 2.05 -17.15
CA TRP A 9 -11.05 3.32 -16.71
C TRP A 9 -12.12 4.26 -16.15
N GLY A 10 -13.20 4.47 -16.91
CA GLY A 10 -14.30 5.35 -16.51
C GLY A 10 -14.97 4.90 -15.20
N LEU A 11 -15.24 3.59 -15.07
CA LEU A 11 -15.85 3.03 -13.87
C LEU A 11 -14.94 3.18 -12.64
N GLY A 12 -13.66 2.85 -12.77
CA GLY A 12 -12.71 2.98 -11.67
C GLY A 12 -12.52 4.43 -11.23
N LEU A 13 -12.36 5.35 -12.18
CA LEU A 13 -12.28 6.78 -11.87
C LEU A 13 -13.58 7.29 -11.24
N GLY A 14 -14.74 6.86 -11.76
CA GLY A 14 -16.05 7.22 -11.20
C GLY A 14 -16.19 6.82 -9.74
N VAL A 15 -15.75 5.60 -9.36
CA VAL A 15 -15.73 5.14 -7.97
C VAL A 15 -14.79 6.00 -7.11
N ILE A 16 -13.56 6.25 -7.58
CA ILE A 16 -12.57 7.04 -6.83
C ILE A 16 -13.06 8.49 -6.63
N LEU A 17 -13.55 9.12 -7.70
CA LEU A 17 -14.08 10.49 -7.65
C LEU A 17 -15.33 10.57 -6.76
N GLY A 18 -16.23 9.59 -6.86
CA GLY A 18 -17.40 9.51 -5.98
C GLY A 18 -17.01 9.47 -4.50
N LEU A 19 -16.00 8.67 -4.16
CA LEU A 19 -15.48 8.61 -2.78
C LEU A 19 -14.80 9.91 -2.34
N VAL A 20 -14.00 10.55 -3.22
CA VAL A 20 -13.38 11.84 -2.91
C VAL A 20 -14.44 12.92 -2.68
N LEU A 21 -15.47 12.99 -3.54
CA LEU A 21 -16.57 13.95 -3.38
C LEU A 21 -17.37 13.67 -2.10
N PHE A 22 -17.65 12.40 -1.81
CA PHE A 22 -18.30 12.00 -0.56
C PHE A 22 -17.49 12.45 0.66
N ASN A 23 -16.18 12.18 0.70
CA ASN A 23 -15.31 12.59 1.80
C ASN A 23 -15.22 14.11 1.92
N THR A 24 -15.10 14.83 0.80
CA THR A 24 -15.06 16.29 0.78
C THR A 24 -16.33 16.91 1.35
N TRP A 25 -17.49 16.27 1.15
CA TRP A 25 -18.77 16.67 1.75
C TRP A 25 -18.91 16.25 3.22
N ALA A 26 -18.48 15.04 3.55
CA ALA A 26 -18.61 14.42 4.87
C ALA A 26 -17.75 15.11 5.95
N PHE A 27 -16.50 15.42 5.62
CA PHE A 27 -15.50 15.90 6.57
C PHE A 27 -15.86 17.25 7.21
N PRO A 28 -16.26 18.29 6.46
CA PRO A 28 -16.69 19.55 7.08
C PRO A 28 -17.92 19.39 7.97
N ARG A 29 -18.79 18.42 7.65
CA ARG A 29 -20.09 18.24 8.31
C ARG A 29 -19.99 17.44 9.62
N TRP A 30 -19.04 16.52 9.72
CA TRP A 30 -18.88 15.65 10.88
C TRP A 30 -17.61 15.90 11.69
N LEU A 31 -16.54 16.41 11.05
CA LEU A 31 -15.23 16.60 11.67
C LEU A 31 -14.80 18.07 11.74
N ASN A 32 -15.62 19.01 11.26
CA ASN A 32 -15.34 20.45 11.23
C ASN A 32 -13.98 20.80 10.60
N THR A 33 -13.54 20.01 9.61
CA THR A 33 -12.27 20.20 8.92
C THR A 33 -12.44 19.88 7.44
N ALA A 34 -11.64 20.51 6.58
CA ALA A 34 -11.62 20.13 5.17
C ALA A 34 -10.93 18.77 5.03
N TYR A 35 -11.42 17.94 4.10
CA TYR A 35 -10.88 16.60 3.89
C TYR A 35 -9.38 16.62 3.51
N VAL A 36 -8.98 17.57 2.66
CA VAL A 36 -7.57 17.73 2.26
C VAL A 36 -6.70 18.13 3.44
N ASP A 37 -7.15 19.08 4.27
CA ASP A 37 -6.41 19.54 5.44
C ASP A 37 -6.23 18.41 6.45
N TRP A 38 -7.29 17.64 6.71
CA TRP A 38 -7.20 16.44 7.55
C TRP A 38 -6.22 15.41 6.99
N TYR A 39 -6.24 15.16 5.69
CA TYR A 39 -5.38 14.19 5.04
C TYR A 39 -3.90 14.59 5.16
N LEU A 40 -3.59 15.87 4.93
CA LEU A 40 -2.23 16.41 5.08
C LEU A 40 -1.78 16.37 6.54
N ALA A 41 -2.63 16.78 7.48
CA ALA A 41 -2.33 16.74 8.92
C ALA A 41 -2.15 15.30 9.46
N SER A 42 -2.85 14.34 8.88
CA SER A 42 -2.82 12.92 9.27
C SER A 42 -1.79 12.09 8.49
N GLY A 43 -0.97 12.73 7.64
CA GLY A 43 -0.05 12.02 6.74
C GLY A 43 0.91 11.08 7.46
N SER A 44 1.37 11.47 8.66
CA SER A 44 2.30 10.65 9.46
C SER A 44 1.62 9.37 10.00
N GLN A 45 0.37 9.47 10.47
CA GLN A 45 -0.43 8.37 10.98
C GLN A 45 -0.82 7.42 9.85
N ILE A 46 -1.18 7.97 8.68
CA ILE A 46 -1.44 7.20 7.46
C ILE A 46 -0.19 6.40 7.05
N GLY A 47 0.99 7.03 7.08
CA GLY A 47 2.26 6.39 6.81
C GLY A 47 2.56 5.24 7.78
N LEU A 48 2.32 5.44 9.08
CA LEU A 48 2.49 4.41 10.11
C LEU A 48 1.55 3.22 9.87
N LEU A 49 0.26 3.48 9.63
CA LEU A 49 -0.71 2.43 9.34
C LEU A 49 -0.36 1.63 8.09
N THR A 50 0.09 2.33 7.04
CA THR A 50 0.59 1.70 5.81
C THR A 50 1.82 0.84 6.08
N GLY A 51 2.71 1.27 6.98
CA GLY A 51 3.86 0.50 7.43
C GLY A 51 3.46 -0.79 8.15
N VAL A 52 2.48 -0.73 9.05
CA VAL A 52 1.94 -1.92 9.74
C VAL A 52 1.33 -2.91 8.74
N ILE A 53 0.52 -2.42 7.81
CA ILE A 53 -0.08 -3.25 6.75
C ILE A 53 1.01 -3.88 5.87
N ALA A 54 2.05 -3.13 5.52
CA ALA A 54 3.17 -3.62 4.73
C ALA A 54 3.96 -4.73 5.46
N LEU A 55 4.08 -4.66 6.79
CA LEU A 55 4.73 -5.71 7.59
C LEU A 55 3.95 -7.03 7.55
N SER A 56 2.61 -6.98 7.62
CA SER A 56 1.77 -8.18 7.50
C SER A 56 1.86 -8.84 6.12
N TRP A 57 2.10 -8.05 5.07
CA TRP A 57 2.16 -8.56 3.70
C TRP A 57 3.50 -9.20 3.30
N GLY A 58 4.57 -8.94 4.06
CA GLY A 58 5.92 -9.28 3.66
C GLY A 58 6.42 -8.35 2.53
N ASP A 59 6.43 -8.83 1.28
CA ASP A 59 6.96 -8.06 0.14
C ASP A 59 5.86 -7.38 -0.69
N MET A 60 5.43 -6.20 -0.22
CA MET A 60 4.44 -5.35 -0.89
C MET A 60 4.82 -5.01 -2.35
N ASN A 61 6.11 -5.09 -2.70
CA ASN A 61 6.58 -4.82 -4.06
C ASN A 61 6.17 -5.88 -5.08
N ARG A 62 5.69 -7.05 -4.63
CA ARG A 62 5.06 -8.05 -5.51
C ARG A 62 3.71 -7.60 -6.05
N HIS A 63 3.04 -6.64 -5.39
CA HIS A 63 1.76 -6.09 -5.82
C HIS A 63 1.93 -4.73 -6.49
N VAL A 64 2.56 -4.71 -7.67
CA VAL A 64 2.76 -3.50 -8.48
C VAL A 64 1.44 -2.79 -8.81
N GLY A 65 0.32 -3.50 -8.76
CA GLY A 65 -1.02 -2.92 -8.92
C GLY A 65 -1.35 -1.82 -7.90
N LEU A 66 -0.70 -1.79 -6.73
CA LEU A 66 -0.82 -0.72 -5.73
C LEU A 66 -0.33 0.65 -6.23
N ILE A 67 0.45 0.70 -7.31
CA ILE A 67 0.91 1.93 -7.95
C ILE A 67 0.42 2.06 -9.40
N SER A 68 -0.59 1.24 -9.77
CA SER A 68 -1.14 1.21 -11.12
C SER A 68 -1.74 2.56 -11.50
N ALA A 69 -1.45 3.01 -12.73
CA ALA A 69 -2.14 4.15 -13.31
C ALA A 69 -3.62 3.83 -13.63
N HIS A 70 -3.92 2.57 -13.94
CA HIS A 70 -5.29 2.14 -14.21
C HIS A 70 -6.08 2.05 -12.89
N PRO A 71 -7.18 2.80 -12.75
CA PRO A 71 -7.89 3.00 -11.47
C PRO A 71 -8.47 1.69 -10.91
N LEU A 72 -9.09 0.84 -11.74
CA LEU A 72 -9.59 -0.45 -11.27
C LEU A 72 -8.51 -1.41 -10.78
N HIS A 73 -7.34 -1.44 -11.44
CA HIS A 73 -6.22 -2.25 -10.95
C HIS A 73 -5.71 -1.71 -9.61
N PHE A 74 -5.67 -0.38 -9.44
CA PHE A 74 -5.31 0.24 -8.17
C PHE A 74 -6.31 -0.10 -7.06
N VAL A 75 -7.61 0.12 -7.29
CA VAL A 75 -8.67 -0.19 -6.31
C VAL A 75 -8.68 -1.69 -6.00
N GLY A 76 -8.62 -2.54 -7.02
CA GLY A 76 -8.56 -4.00 -6.86
C GLY A 76 -7.35 -4.46 -6.05
N SER A 77 -6.18 -3.83 -6.24
CA SER A 77 -4.98 -4.17 -5.45
C SER A 77 -5.11 -3.74 -4.00
N ASN A 78 -5.71 -2.58 -3.71
CA ASN A 78 -5.98 -2.15 -2.34
C ASN A 78 -7.06 -3.00 -1.66
N LEU A 79 -8.07 -3.47 -2.42
CA LEU A 79 -9.06 -4.43 -1.94
C LEU A 79 -8.42 -5.78 -1.62
N GLN A 80 -7.49 -6.26 -2.45
CA GLN A 80 -6.70 -7.46 -2.13
C GLN A 80 -5.88 -7.25 -0.86
N LEU A 81 -5.23 -6.08 -0.74
CA LEU A 81 -4.42 -5.70 0.43
C LEU A 81 -5.23 -5.77 1.74
N VAL A 82 -6.44 -5.21 1.74
CA VAL A 82 -7.33 -5.30 2.91
C VAL A 82 -7.89 -6.71 3.05
N GLY A 83 -8.30 -7.34 1.95
CA GLY A 83 -8.98 -8.63 1.94
C GLY A 83 -8.12 -9.78 2.50
N LEU A 84 -6.84 -9.84 2.16
CA LEU A 84 -5.95 -10.86 2.72
C LEU A 84 -5.64 -10.59 4.19
N ALA A 85 -5.50 -9.33 4.62
CA ALA A 85 -5.36 -9.01 6.05
C ALA A 85 -6.60 -9.46 6.85
N LEU A 86 -7.80 -9.23 6.32
CA LEU A 86 -9.05 -9.73 6.90
C LEU A 86 -9.13 -11.25 6.92
N LEU A 87 -8.69 -11.91 5.84
CA LEU A 87 -8.62 -13.37 5.76
C LEU A 87 -7.66 -13.93 6.81
N GLU A 88 -6.47 -13.36 6.94
CA GLU A 88 -5.46 -13.75 7.93
C GLU A 88 -6.02 -13.64 9.36
N ILE A 89 -6.61 -12.48 9.70
CA ILE A 89 -7.29 -12.28 10.98
C ILE A 89 -8.38 -13.35 11.19
N GLY A 90 -9.20 -13.61 10.17
CA GLY A 90 -10.24 -14.64 10.21
C GLY A 90 -9.69 -16.04 10.48
N THR A 91 -8.57 -16.41 9.83
CA THR A 91 -7.91 -17.70 10.06
C THR A 91 -7.30 -17.81 11.46
N LEU A 92 -6.73 -16.74 12.00
CA LEU A 92 -6.17 -16.72 13.36
C LEU A 92 -7.25 -16.80 14.44
N VAL A 93 -8.39 -16.13 14.21
CA VAL A 93 -9.54 -16.17 15.13
C VAL A 93 -10.24 -17.53 15.07
N GLY A 94 -10.41 -18.10 13.87
CA GLY A 94 -11.10 -19.37 13.64
C GLY A 94 -10.24 -20.64 13.83
N SER A 95 -8.93 -20.52 14.02
CA SER A 95 -8.05 -21.67 14.23
C SER A 95 -8.35 -22.36 15.57
N GLU A 96 -8.97 -23.55 15.50
CA GLU A 96 -9.18 -24.45 16.66
C GLU A 96 -7.85 -24.96 17.25
N SER A 97 -6.77 -24.90 16.48
CA SER A 97 -5.43 -25.39 16.83
C SER A 97 -4.77 -24.56 17.93
N ALA A 98 -5.23 -23.34 18.17
CA ALA A 98 -4.78 -22.48 19.27
C ALA A 98 -5.48 -22.86 20.59
N GLY A 99 -5.28 -24.10 21.06
CA GLY A 99 -5.55 -24.57 22.42
C GLY A 99 -6.78 -23.94 23.10
N LEU A 100 -7.99 -24.24 22.58
CA LEU A 100 -9.28 -23.80 23.12
C LEU A 100 -9.47 -24.05 24.63
N ARG A 101 -8.62 -24.89 25.24
CA ARG A 101 -8.66 -25.24 26.66
C ARG A 101 -8.14 -24.17 27.64
N ARG A 102 -7.61 -23.04 27.16
CA ARG A 102 -7.06 -21.96 28.03
C ARG A 102 -7.47 -20.52 27.67
N ARG A 103 -8.31 -20.28 26.66
CA ARG A 103 -8.78 -18.90 26.39
C ARG A 103 -9.77 -18.49 27.48
N THR A 104 -9.44 -17.45 28.25
CA THR A 104 -10.41 -16.89 29.20
C THR A 104 -11.50 -16.15 28.41
N VAL A 105 -12.70 -16.03 28.97
CA VAL A 105 -13.80 -15.25 28.35
C VAL A 105 -13.34 -13.82 28.08
N LEU A 106 -12.52 -13.26 28.98
CA LEU A 106 -11.95 -11.93 28.84
C LEU A 106 -11.04 -11.83 27.61
N ASP A 107 -10.17 -12.80 27.35
CA ASP A 107 -9.31 -12.81 26.16
C ASP A 107 -10.13 -12.84 24.87
N VAL A 108 -11.22 -13.61 24.84
CA VAL A 108 -12.11 -13.70 23.67
C VAL A 108 -12.83 -12.37 23.42
N VAL A 109 -13.38 -11.75 24.47
CA VAL A 109 -14.07 -10.46 24.36
C VAL A 109 -13.10 -9.37 23.91
N LEU A 110 -11.93 -9.29 24.55
CA LEU A 110 -10.91 -8.28 24.21
C LEU A 110 -10.40 -8.47 22.77
N THR A 111 -10.10 -9.71 22.37
CA THR A 111 -9.68 -10.01 21.01
C THR A 111 -10.74 -9.64 20.00
N SER A 112 -12.02 -9.95 20.27
CA SER A 112 -13.14 -9.62 19.38
C SER A 112 -13.31 -8.10 19.20
N VAL A 113 -13.16 -7.34 20.29
CA VAL A 113 -13.20 -5.86 20.24
C VAL A 113 -12.04 -5.31 19.41
N ILE A 114 -10.81 -5.80 19.65
CA ILE A 114 -9.62 -5.36 18.90
C ILE A 114 -9.77 -5.70 17.42
N VAL A 115 -10.20 -6.91 17.08
CA VAL A 115 -10.42 -7.34 15.70
C VAL A 115 -11.47 -6.46 15.03
N ALA A 116 -12.60 -6.19 15.70
CA ALA A 116 -13.62 -5.29 15.17
C ALA A 116 -13.07 -3.88 14.91
N MET A 117 -12.25 -3.33 15.82
CA MET A 117 -11.59 -2.04 15.63
C MET A 117 -10.64 -2.05 14.43
N VAL A 118 -9.85 -3.12 14.24
CA VAL A 118 -8.93 -3.26 13.09
C VAL A 118 -9.72 -3.35 11.78
N VAL A 119 -10.81 -4.12 11.73
CA VAL A 119 -11.69 -4.23 10.56
C VAL A 119 -12.26 -2.87 10.19
N LEU A 120 -12.79 -2.13 11.17
CA LEU A 120 -13.31 -0.78 10.95
C LEU A 120 -12.22 0.19 10.48
N ALA A 121 -11.01 0.11 11.05
CA ALA A 121 -9.88 0.93 10.63
C ALA A 121 -9.46 0.64 9.18
N LEU A 122 -9.42 -0.63 8.76
CA LEU A 122 -9.11 -1.02 7.39
C LEU A 122 -10.18 -0.54 6.39
N ILE A 123 -11.46 -0.64 6.75
CA ILE A 123 -12.57 -0.12 5.93
C ILE A 123 -12.47 1.42 5.83
N ALA A 124 -12.27 2.10 6.96
CA ALA A 124 -12.11 3.55 6.99
C ALA A 124 -10.90 3.97 6.13
N TRP A 125 -9.78 3.26 6.21
CA TRP A 125 -8.61 3.52 5.38
C TRP A 125 -8.92 3.35 3.88
N LEU A 126 -9.65 2.29 3.50
CA LEU A 126 -10.04 2.06 2.11
C LEU A 126 -10.98 3.17 1.57
N VAL A 127 -11.88 3.68 2.40
CA VAL A 127 -12.86 4.71 2.01
C VAL A 127 -12.26 6.11 2.05
N VAL A 128 -11.37 6.38 3.01
CA VAL A 128 -10.89 7.73 3.33
C VAL A 128 -9.50 8.00 2.79
N VAL A 129 -8.58 7.03 2.80
CA VAL A 129 -7.18 7.29 2.42
C VAL A 129 -6.92 6.92 0.97
N VAL A 130 -7.34 5.72 0.56
CA VAL A 130 -7.08 5.16 -0.77
C VAL A 130 -7.52 6.08 -1.93
N PRO A 131 -8.68 6.78 -1.88
CA PRO A 131 -9.11 7.61 -3.01
C PRO A 131 -8.18 8.79 -3.31
N VAL A 132 -7.73 9.52 -2.29
CA VAL A 132 -6.76 10.61 -2.47
C VAL A 132 -5.37 10.05 -2.79
N GLN A 133 -5.00 8.95 -2.14
CA GLN A 133 -3.73 8.28 -2.38
C GLN A 133 -3.58 7.83 -3.84
N TYR A 134 -4.68 7.49 -4.54
CA TYR A 134 -4.64 7.23 -5.98
C TYR A 134 -4.01 8.38 -6.77
N PHE A 135 -4.44 9.62 -6.53
CA PHE A 135 -3.92 10.78 -7.25
C PHE A 135 -2.47 11.06 -6.91
N VAL A 136 -2.10 10.91 -5.63
CA VAL A 136 -0.72 11.04 -5.17
C VAL A 136 0.16 10.00 -5.87
N TYR A 137 -0.27 8.74 -5.95
CA TYR A 137 0.47 7.64 -6.57
C TYR A 137 0.40 7.66 -8.09
N LEU A 138 -0.60 8.32 -8.68
CA LEU A 138 -0.64 8.60 -10.11
C LEU A 138 0.54 9.49 -10.50
N VAL A 139 0.81 10.55 -9.72
CA VAL A 139 1.94 11.46 -9.95
C VAL A 139 3.26 10.83 -9.47
N CYS A 140 3.35 10.54 -8.17
CA CYS A 140 4.59 10.09 -7.52
C CYS A 140 5.00 8.65 -7.90
N GLY A 141 4.05 7.84 -8.37
CA GLY A 141 4.31 6.48 -8.81
C GLY A 141 4.76 6.37 -10.26
N ALA A 142 4.79 7.46 -11.04
CA ALA A 142 5.25 7.42 -12.43
C ALA A 142 6.68 6.87 -12.57
N PRO A 143 7.68 7.32 -11.77
CA PRO A 143 9.01 6.72 -11.80
C PRO A 143 8.99 5.24 -11.37
N GLY A 144 8.23 4.91 -10.32
CA GLY A 144 8.09 3.53 -9.83
C GLY A 144 7.56 2.56 -10.88
N ARG A 145 6.56 2.99 -11.68
CA ARG A 145 6.03 2.21 -12.81
C ARG A 145 7.06 1.99 -13.91
N ILE A 146 7.86 3.01 -14.24
CA ILE A 146 8.95 2.90 -15.23
C ILE A 146 10.03 1.93 -14.72
N PHE A 147 10.40 2.02 -13.44
CA PHE A 147 11.37 1.12 -12.83
C PHE A 147 10.86 -0.32 -12.80
N ALA A 148 9.57 -0.54 -12.53
CA ALA A 148 8.98 -1.88 -12.54
C ALA A 148 9.08 -2.57 -13.92
N THR A 149 9.10 -1.79 -15.01
CA THR A 149 9.26 -2.30 -16.38
C THR A 149 10.71 -2.38 -16.84
N ALA A 150 11.67 -1.95 -16.03
CA ALA A 150 13.08 -1.96 -16.42
C ALA A 150 13.62 -3.39 -16.53
N ASP A 151 14.17 -3.72 -17.69
CA ASP A 151 14.82 -5.01 -17.95
C ASP A 151 16.12 -5.18 -17.15
N ARG A 152 16.79 -4.08 -16.81
CA ARG A 152 18.06 -4.13 -16.08
C ARG A 152 17.87 -3.98 -14.57
N ARG A 153 18.50 -4.87 -13.81
CA ARG A 153 18.49 -4.87 -12.35
C ARG A 153 19.92 -4.95 -11.83
N VAL A 154 20.18 -4.34 -10.68
CA VAL A 154 21.48 -4.41 -10.01
C VAL A 154 21.40 -5.44 -8.89
N ALA A 155 22.31 -6.41 -8.91
CA ALA A 155 22.56 -7.31 -7.80
C ALA A 155 23.87 -6.90 -7.11
N ALA A 156 23.93 -7.11 -5.80
CA ALA A 156 25.10 -6.82 -5.01
C ALA A 156 25.45 -8.00 -4.09
N VAL A 157 26.73 -8.10 -3.75
CA VAL A 157 27.26 -9.03 -2.75
C VAL A 157 28.37 -8.36 -1.96
N PHE A 158 28.47 -8.67 -0.66
CA PHE A 158 29.65 -8.33 0.13
C PHE A 158 30.69 -9.45 -0.03
N VAL A 159 31.86 -9.11 -0.56
CA VAL A 159 33.02 -10.01 -0.62
C VAL A 159 33.97 -9.64 0.51
N GLY A 160 34.16 -10.56 1.47
CA GLY A 160 34.86 -10.27 2.71
C GLY A 160 34.03 -9.41 3.67
N ARG A 161 34.67 -8.54 4.46
CA ARG A 161 33.98 -7.69 5.46
C ARG A 161 33.56 -6.30 4.94
N THR A 162 34.09 -5.85 3.79
CA THR A 162 33.93 -4.42 3.39
C THR A 162 33.73 -4.17 1.90
N GLN A 163 34.07 -5.11 1.00
CA GLN A 163 33.99 -4.83 -0.43
C GLN A 163 32.61 -5.16 -1.00
N LEU A 164 31.88 -4.14 -1.44
CA LEU A 164 30.63 -4.30 -2.18
C LEU A 164 30.95 -4.55 -3.66
N ARG A 165 30.58 -5.73 -4.19
CA ARG A 165 30.62 -6.00 -5.62
C ARG A 165 29.22 -5.91 -6.20
N THR A 166 29.09 -5.25 -7.35
CA THR A 166 27.83 -5.08 -8.06
C THR A 166 27.90 -5.73 -9.43
N LYS A 167 26.78 -6.30 -9.88
CA LYS A 167 26.61 -6.85 -11.22
C LYS A 167 25.26 -6.41 -11.76
N VAL A 168 25.24 -5.99 -13.02
CA VAL A 168 24.00 -5.71 -13.74
C VAL A 168 23.49 -7.05 -14.29
N LEU A 169 22.25 -7.38 -13.95
CA LEU A 169 21.50 -8.53 -14.43
C LEU A 169 20.36 -8.04 -15.34
N ARG A 170 19.98 -8.86 -16.32
CA ARG A 170 18.75 -8.66 -17.11
C ARG A 170 17.55 -9.35 -16.43
N ALA A 171 16.34 -9.04 -16.87
CA ALA A 171 15.15 -9.67 -16.34
C ALA A 171 15.14 -11.15 -16.75
N GLY A 172 15.08 -12.04 -15.77
CA GLY A 172 15.13 -13.49 -15.98
C GLY A 172 16.49 -14.12 -15.75
N ASP A 173 17.57 -13.34 -15.60
CA ASP A 173 18.87 -13.88 -15.17
C ASP A 173 18.75 -14.46 -13.75
N GLU A 174 19.34 -15.63 -13.53
CA GLU A 174 19.41 -16.23 -12.20
C GLU A 174 20.28 -15.37 -11.27
N LEU A 175 19.77 -15.13 -10.05
CA LEU A 175 20.53 -14.43 -9.03
C LEU A 175 21.67 -15.35 -8.54
N PRO A 176 22.94 -14.93 -8.67
CA PRO A 176 24.05 -15.77 -8.22
C PRO A 176 23.94 -16.06 -6.71
N LYS A 177 24.31 -17.26 -6.27
CA LYS A 177 24.21 -17.66 -4.86
C LYS A 177 24.92 -16.68 -3.94
N GLY A 178 24.24 -16.21 -2.90
CA GLY A 178 24.75 -15.26 -1.92
C GLY A 178 24.65 -13.78 -2.32
N TRP A 179 24.18 -13.47 -3.53
CA TRP A 179 23.90 -12.11 -3.96
C TRP A 179 22.48 -11.71 -3.57
N TRP A 180 22.23 -10.43 -3.34
CA TRP A 180 20.88 -9.88 -3.17
C TRP A 180 20.58 -8.84 -4.25
N LEU A 181 19.30 -8.66 -4.55
CA LEU A 181 18.86 -7.61 -5.47
C LEU A 181 18.93 -6.25 -4.76
N ALA A 182 19.83 -5.39 -5.25
CA ALA A 182 20.04 -4.03 -4.78
C ALA A 182 19.51 -3.02 -5.82
N SER A 183 18.27 -3.22 -6.28
CA SER A 183 17.67 -2.41 -7.34
C SER A 183 16.39 -1.73 -6.89
N ILE A 184 16.28 -0.42 -7.11
CA ILE A 184 15.03 0.34 -6.91
C ILE A 184 13.90 -0.26 -7.77
N ALA A 185 14.23 -0.82 -8.95
CA ALA A 185 13.29 -1.54 -9.81
C ALA A 185 12.67 -2.79 -9.17
N SER A 186 13.35 -3.40 -8.19
CA SER A 186 12.77 -4.50 -7.41
C SER A 186 11.84 -4.02 -6.30
N LYS A 187 11.81 -2.71 -6.00
CA LYS A 187 10.98 -2.12 -4.94
C LYS A 187 10.14 -0.91 -5.40
N PRO A 188 9.32 -1.04 -6.46
CA PRO A 188 8.63 0.09 -7.06
C PRO A 188 7.57 0.74 -6.15
N VAL A 189 6.92 -0.04 -5.27
CA VAL A 189 5.92 0.50 -4.34
C VAL A 189 6.62 1.29 -3.23
N THR A 190 7.70 0.75 -2.67
CA THR A 190 8.51 1.47 -1.68
C THR A 190 9.09 2.76 -2.27
N ALA A 191 9.59 2.72 -3.50
CA ALA A 191 10.09 3.91 -4.20
C ALA A 191 8.99 4.98 -4.38
N THR A 192 7.77 4.54 -4.73
CA THR A 192 6.60 5.44 -4.85
C THR A 192 6.27 6.09 -3.51
N GLY A 193 6.30 5.34 -2.41
CA GLY A 193 6.12 5.88 -1.07
C GLY A 193 7.17 6.93 -0.71
N MET A 194 8.45 6.68 -1.05
CA MET A 194 9.52 7.66 -0.85
C MET A 194 9.27 8.95 -1.65
N PHE A 195 8.88 8.85 -2.92
CA PHE A 195 8.56 10.02 -3.74
C PHE A 195 7.33 10.78 -3.23
N ALA A 196 6.29 10.06 -2.76
CA ALA A 196 5.12 10.67 -2.15
C ALA A 196 5.48 11.44 -0.87
N SER A 197 6.32 10.87 0.00
CA SER A 197 6.80 11.58 1.19
C SER A 197 7.58 12.84 0.84
N LEU A 198 8.47 12.78 -0.16
CA LEU A 198 9.19 13.97 -0.63
C LEU A 198 8.22 15.03 -1.20
N PHE A 199 7.22 14.60 -1.97
CA PHE A 199 6.19 15.47 -2.52
C PHE A 199 5.42 16.20 -1.41
N PHE A 200 5.01 15.50 -0.35
CA PHE A 200 4.34 16.13 0.79
C PHE A 200 5.23 17.11 1.55
N VAL A 201 6.52 16.79 1.73
CA VAL A 201 7.49 17.72 2.36
C VAL A 201 7.64 19.00 1.54
N LEU A 202 7.66 18.91 0.21
CA LEU A 202 7.73 20.08 -0.67
C LEU A 202 6.43 20.89 -0.63
N LEU A 203 5.28 20.22 -0.67
CA LEU A 203 3.97 20.86 -0.61
C LEU A 203 3.80 21.65 0.71
N ASN A 204 4.21 21.06 1.84
CA ASN A 204 4.16 21.70 3.16
C ASN A 204 5.13 22.89 3.33
N LYS A 205 6.08 23.08 2.41
CA LYS A 205 6.97 24.27 2.41
C LYS A 205 6.49 25.39 1.50
N LEU A 206 5.59 25.09 0.56
CA LEU A 206 5.09 26.03 -0.44
C LEU A 206 3.80 26.74 -0.03
N PHE A 207 3.07 26.16 0.93
CA PHE A 207 1.83 26.69 1.51
C PHE A 207 2.01 26.85 3.02
#